data_AF-A0A938SBB2-F1
#
_entry.id   AF-A0A938SBB2-F1
#
_cell.length_a   1.000
_cell.length_b   1.000
_cell.length_c   1.000
_cell.angle_alpha   90.00
_cell.angle_beta   90.00
_cell.angle_gamma   90.00
#
_symmetry.space_group_name_H-M   'P 1'
#
loop_
_entity.id
_entity.type
_entity.pdbx_description
1 polymer ?
#
loop_
_entity_poly.entity_id
_entity_poly.type
_entity_poly.pdbx_seq_one_letter_code
_entity_poly.pdbx_strand_id
1 'polypeptide(L)'
;RVIPRPPPWFNEGLACYYSTYRRRMGLLRFGQMHEGRLMAFRKAIRAKEHLKLGDLIRLTPQEFYRAQPHGGPTAQAESLAYTESWALVYFLLNAPGKEYRGKFGQYFERLRAGEDSVAALEKVYGPDLGKLEREWVNYFWNW
;
A
#
# COMPACT_ATOMS: atom_id res chain seq x y z
N ARG A 1 4.19 -20.28 -4.84
CA ARG A 1 4.12 -18.82 -4.57
C ARG A 1 5.38 -18.41 -3.82
N VAL A 2 5.92 -17.22 -4.05
CA VAL A 2 7.14 -16.77 -3.35
C VAL A 2 6.86 -16.53 -1.86
N ILE A 3 5.74 -15.86 -1.54
CA ILE A 3 5.20 -15.78 -0.18
C ILE A 3 4.08 -16.84 -0.05
N PRO A 4 4.07 -17.70 0.99
CA PRO A 4 3.06 -18.76 1.13
C PRO A 4 1.62 -18.23 1.22
N ARG A 5 1.39 -17.21 2.05
CA ARG A 5 0.09 -16.57 2.27
C ARG A 5 0.28 -15.04 2.31
N PRO A 6 0.40 -14.38 1.14
CA PRO A 6 0.61 -12.95 1.13
C PRO A 6 -0.65 -12.24 1.62
N PRO A 7 -0.52 -11.24 2.52
CA PRO A 7 -1.67 -10.45 2.94
C PRO A 7 -2.19 -9.63 1.74
N PRO A 8 -3.51 -9.46 1.56
CA PRO A 8 -4.09 -8.81 0.39
C PRO A 8 -3.52 -7.42 0.12
N TRP A 9 -3.37 -6.61 1.16
CA TRP A 9 -2.83 -5.25 1.04
C TRP A 9 -1.44 -5.23 0.41
N PHE A 10 -0.57 -6.18 0.76
CA PHE A 10 0.80 -6.22 0.26
C PHE A 10 0.84 -6.73 -1.17
N ASN A 11 0.09 -7.79 -1.45
CA ASN A 11 0.02 -8.39 -2.79
C ASN A 11 -0.56 -7.40 -3.81
N GLU A 12 -1.72 -6.84 -3.50
CA GLU A 12 -2.42 -5.91 -4.39
C GLU A 12 -1.73 -4.54 -4.41
N GLY A 13 -1.20 -4.07 -3.27
CA GLY A 13 -0.41 -2.83 -3.23
C GLY A 13 0.83 -2.89 -4.12
N LEU A 14 1.56 -4.01 -4.12
CA LEU A 14 2.68 -4.24 -5.05
C LEU A 14 2.21 -4.37 -6.49
N ALA A 15 1.12 -5.09 -6.75
CA ALA A 15 0.56 -5.21 -8.09
C ALA A 15 0.20 -3.82 -8.64
N CYS A 16 -0.51 -3.00 -7.88
CA CYS A 16 -0.84 -1.61 -8.22
C CYS A 16 0.43 -0.76 -8.42
N TYR A 17 1.42 -0.87 -7.53
CA TYR A 17 2.68 -0.11 -7.63
C TYR A 17 3.47 -0.44 -8.90
N TYR A 18 3.59 -1.72 -9.26
CA TYR A 18 4.31 -2.16 -10.46
C TYR A 18 3.46 -2.07 -11.73
N SER A 19 2.14 -1.97 -11.62
CA SER A 19 1.26 -1.73 -12.78
C SER A 19 1.54 -0.37 -13.45
N THR A 20 2.06 0.59 -12.69
CA THR A 20 2.47 1.87 -13.25
C THR A 20 3.89 1.78 -13.77
N TYR A 21 4.04 1.99 -15.09
CA TYR A 21 5.34 2.11 -15.72
C TYR A 21 5.37 3.28 -16.68
N ARG A 22 6.52 3.93 -16.79
CA ARG A 22 6.83 4.86 -17.89
C ARG A 22 8.09 4.39 -18.58
N ARG A 23 8.03 4.37 -19.92
CA ARG A 23 9.21 4.20 -20.76
C ARG A 23 9.75 5.58 -21.10
N ARG A 24 10.99 5.88 -20.70
CA ARG A 24 11.68 7.13 -21.07
C ARG A 24 13.09 6.79 -21.55
N MET A 25 13.42 7.18 -22.79
CA MET A 25 14.74 6.96 -23.39
C MET A 25 15.20 5.48 -23.30
N GLY A 26 14.30 4.54 -23.63
CA GLY A 26 14.60 3.11 -23.59
C GLY A 26 14.57 2.46 -22.20
N LEU A 27 14.56 3.25 -21.11
CA LEU A 27 14.48 2.74 -19.75
C LEU A 27 13.02 2.61 -19.28
N LEU A 28 12.66 1.45 -18.74
CA LEU A 28 11.41 1.21 -18.02
C LEU A 28 11.59 1.66 -16.56
N ARG A 29 10.75 2.59 -16.12
CA ARG A 29 10.64 3.00 -14.72
C ARG A 29 9.28 2.60 -14.17
N PHE A 30 9.29 1.75 -13.16
CA PHE A 30 8.09 1.35 -12.43
C PHE A 30 7.78 2.30 -11.29
N GLY A 31 6.61 2.13 -10.66
CA GLY A 31 6.28 2.87 -9.45
C GLY A 31 6.04 4.35 -9.71
N GLN A 32 5.53 4.69 -10.90
CA GLN A 32 5.12 6.05 -11.19
C GLN A 32 3.90 6.39 -10.34
N MET A 33 3.83 7.64 -9.89
CA MET A 33 2.68 8.15 -9.15
C MET A 33 1.40 7.96 -9.97
N HIS A 34 0.38 7.35 -9.38
CA HIS A 34 -0.91 7.14 -10.03
C HIS A 34 -1.89 8.24 -9.62
N GLU A 35 -2.08 9.25 -10.48
CA GLU A 35 -2.85 10.47 -10.16
C GLU A 35 -4.25 10.18 -9.61
N GLY A 36 -4.99 9.24 -10.22
CA GLY A 36 -6.33 8.88 -9.73
C GLY A 36 -6.34 8.30 -8.31
N ARG A 37 -5.33 7.50 -7.94
CA ARG A 37 -5.23 6.89 -6.61
C ARG A 37 -4.73 7.90 -5.60
N LEU A 38 -3.81 8.78 -6.00
CA LEU A 38 -3.37 9.92 -5.20
C LEU A 38 -4.56 10.82 -4.85
N MET A 39 -5.37 11.20 -5.85
CA MET A 39 -6.55 12.03 -5.63
C MET A 39 -7.59 11.34 -4.74
N ALA A 40 -7.87 10.05 -5.00
CA ALA A 40 -8.78 9.25 -4.18
C ALA A 40 -8.32 9.16 -2.72
N PHE A 41 -7.04 8.85 -2.49
CA PHE A 41 -6.50 8.74 -1.15
C PHE A 41 -6.51 10.09 -0.42
N ARG A 42 -6.10 11.18 -1.07
CA ARG A 42 -6.17 12.53 -0.48
C ARG A 42 -7.59 12.95 -0.15
N LYS A 43 -8.57 12.58 -0.98
CA LYS A 43 -9.99 12.80 -0.69
C LYS A 43 -10.40 12.03 0.58
N ALA A 44 -10.04 10.76 0.69
CA ALA A 44 -10.33 9.94 1.88
C ALA A 44 -9.68 10.50 3.16
N ILE A 45 -8.42 10.95 3.10
CA ILE A 45 -7.75 11.59 4.24
C ILE A 45 -8.51 12.86 4.66
N ARG A 46 -8.87 13.74 3.71
CA ARG A 46 -9.59 15.00 3.99
C ARG A 46 -10.98 14.76 4.58
N ALA A 47 -11.68 13.73 4.09
CA ALA A 47 -12.98 13.33 4.61
C ALA A 47 -12.90 12.56 5.94
N LYS A 48 -11.70 12.22 6.41
CA LYS A 48 -11.46 11.31 7.56
C LYS A 48 -12.08 9.92 7.35
N GLU A 49 -12.14 9.49 6.10
CA GLU A 49 -12.72 8.22 5.67
C GLU A 49 -11.65 7.17 5.32
N HIS A 50 -10.36 7.53 5.38
CA HIS A 50 -9.30 6.56 5.15
C HIS A 50 -9.32 5.42 6.19
N LEU A 51 -8.92 4.22 5.78
CA LEU A 51 -8.81 3.09 6.69
C LEU A 51 -7.63 3.33 7.64
N LYS A 52 -7.83 3.03 8.92
CA LYS A 52 -6.69 2.98 9.84
C LYS A 52 -5.75 1.88 9.35
N LEU A 53 -4.44 2.12 9.43
CA LEU A 53 -3.41 1.18 9.00
C LEU A 53 -3.61 -0.19 9.64
N GLY A 54 -3.94 -0.21 10.94
CA GLY A 54 -4.22 -1.44 11.66
C GLY A 54 -5.38 -2.25 11.10
N ASP A 55 -6.39 -1.59 10.55
CA ASP A 55 -7.56 -2.23 9.94
C ASP A 55 -7.21 -2.72 8.53
N LEU A 56 -6.57 -1.88 7.72
CA LEU A 56 -6.12 -2.20 6.36
C LEU A 56 -5.26 -3.47 6.31
N ILE A 57 -4.25 -3.58 7.18
CA ILE A 57 -3.31 -4.72 7.15
C ILE A 57 -3.91 -6.02 7.68
N ARG A 58 -5.06 -5.95 8.36
CA ARG A 58 -5.77 -7.09 8.94
C ARG A 58 -6.92 -7.61 8.07
N LEU A 59 -7.29 -6.88 7.01
CA LEU A 59 -8.32 -7.33 6.07
C LEU A 59 -8.01 -8.74 5.56
N THR A 60 -8.97 -9.64 5.78
CA THR A 60 -8.95 -10.97 5.16
C THR A 60 -9.13 -10.84 3.64
N PRO A 61 -8.75 -11.85 2.85
CA PRO A 61 -9.03 -11.85 1.42
C PRO A 61 -10.51 -11.59 1.09
N GLN A 62 -11.42 -12.18 1.89
CA GLN A 62 -12.85 -11.99 1.67
C GLN A 62 -13.29 -10.54 1.89
N GLU A 63 -12.83 -9.89 2.96
CA GLU A 63 -13.16 -8.48 3.25
C GLU A 63 -12.53 -7.55 2.20
N PHE A 64 -11.26 -7.78 1.86
CA PHE A 64 -10.53 -6.97 0.89
C PHE A 64 -11.19 -6.98 -0.50
N TYR A 65 -11.54 -8.16 -1.00
CA TYR A 65 -12.15 -8.31 -2.33
C TYR A 65 -13.65 -8.01 -2.36
N ARG A 66 -14.35 -8.03 -1.21
CA ARG A 66 -15.75 -7.57 -1.12
C ARG A 66 -15.88 -6.05 -1.05
N ALA A 67 -14.85 -5.34 -0.61
CA ALA A 67 -14.82 -3.87 -0.58
C ALA A 67 -14.86 -3.21 -1.98
N GLN A 68 -14.96 -3.99 -3.07
CA GLN A 68 -15.10 -3.49 -4.44
C GLN A 68 -16.32 -2.57 -4.58
N PRO A 69 -16.17 -1.34 -5.11
CA PRO A 69 -17.31 -0.47 -5.33
C PRO A 69 -18.24 -1.10 -6.38
N HIS A 70 -19.52 -1.18 -6.06
CA HIS A 70 -20.56 -1.46 -7.03
C HIS A 70 -20.73 -0.22 -7.93
N GLY A 71 -20.10 -0.17 -9.12
CA GLY A 71 -20.39 0.92 -10.05
C GLY A 71 -19.64 0.97 -11.38
N GLY A 72 -20.27 0.47 -12.45
CA GLY A 72 -20.30 1.09 -13.80
C GLY A 72 -19.06 1.03 -14.72
N PRO A 73 -19.23 1.34 -16.03
CA PRO A 73 -18.32 0.95 -17.12
C PRO A 73 -17.01 1.76 -17.22
N THR A 74 -16.77 2.70 -16.31
CA THR A 74 -15.52 3.47 -16.24
C THR A 74 -14.73 3.01 -15.03
N ALA A 75 -13.65 2.27 -15.27
CA ALA A 75 -12.78 1.60 -14.31
C ALA A 75 -12.00 2.53 -13.33
N GLN A 76 -12.61 3.62 -12.84
CA GLN A 76 -11.95 4.66 -12.04
C GLN A 76 -12.27 4.61 -10.54
N ALA A 77 -13.29 3.86 -10.12
CA ALA A 77 -13.52 3.59 -8.71
C ALA A 77 -12.80 2.30 -8.33
N GLU A 78 -11.52 2.38 -7.96
CA GLU A 78 -10.91 1.28 -7.22
C GLU A 78 -11.39 1.34 -5.77
N SER A 79 -11.50 0.18 -5.11
CA SER A 79 -11.87 0.22 -3.69
C SER A 79 -10.84 1.01 -2.89
N LEU A 80 -11.30 1.59 -1.78
CA LEU A 80 -10.43 2.29 -0.86
C LEU A 80 -9.29 1.38 -0.37
N ALA A 81 -9.54 0.07 -0.19
CA ALA A 81 -8.52 -0.89 0.18
C ALA A 81 -7.40 -1.03 -0.86
N TYR A 82 -7.70 -1.08 -2.16
CA TYR A 82 -6.68 -1.10 -3.22
C TYR A 82 -5.91 0.22 -3.29
N THR A 83 -6.63 1.34 -3.20
CA THR A 83 -6.05 2.69 -3.24
C THR A 83 -5.07 2.88 -2.09
N GLU A 84 -5.46 2.53 -0.86
CA GLU A 84 -4.62 2.68 0.31
C GLU A 84 -3.48 1.67 0.37
N SER A 85 -3.70 0.44 -0.11
CA SER A 85 -2.63 -0.55 -0.27
C SER A 85 -1.53 -0.08 -1.21
N TRP A 86 -1.93 0.50 -2.35
CA TRP A 86 -1.00 1.15 -3.28
C TRP A 86 -0.26 2.31 -2.60
N ALA A 87 -0.99 3.17 -1.89
CA ALA A 87 -0.40 4.35 -1.26
C ALA A 87 0.63 3.93 -0.19
N LEU A 88 0.30 2.93 0.64
CA LEU A 88 1.21 2.40 1.66
C LEU A 88 2.48 1.82 1.02
N VAL A 89 2.35 0.96 0.00
CA VAL A 89 3.51 0.40 -0.71
C VAL A 89 4.35 1.51 -1.37
N TYR A 90 3.70 2.47 -2.01
CA TYR A 90 4.38 3.60 -2.62
C TYR A 90 5.18 4.39 -1.59
N PHE A 91 4.58 4.72 -0.44
CA PHE A 91 5.27 5.37 0.67
C PHE A 91 6.47 4.56 1.16
N LEU A 92 6.29 3.27 1.45
CA LEU A 92 7.39 2.42 1.96
C LEU A 92 8.57 2.30 0.98
N LEU A 93 8.32 2.42 -0.32
CA LEU A 93 9.36 2.33 -1.36
C LEU A 93 9.96 3.68 -1.78
N ASN A 94 9.23 4.79 -1.63
CA ASN A 94 9.58 6.09 -2.23
C ASN A 94 9.60 7.27 -1.25
N ALA A 95 9.20 7.09 0.01
CA ALA A 95 9.35 8.13 1.02
C ALA A 95 10.84 8.53 1.15
N PRO A 96 11.14 9.83 1.32
CA PRO A 96 12.48 10.30 1.58
C PRO A 96 13.09 9.59 2.78
N GLY A 97 14.35 9.19 2.65
CA GLY A 97 15.05 8.41 3.67
C GLY A 97 15.16 6.94 3.28
N LYS A 98 16.36 6.36 3.45
CA LYS A 98 16.63 4.97 3.07
C LYS A 98 15.99 3.95 4.03
N GLU A 99 15.48 4.41 5.17
CA GLU A 99 14.99 3.57 6.26
C GLU A 99 13.78 2.72 5.83
N TYR A 100 12.72 3.31 5.27
CA TYR A 100 11.51 2.57 4.92
C TYR A 100 11.76 1.54 3.81
N ARG A 101 12.51 1.92 2.78
CA ARG A 101 12.84 1.04 1.66
C ARG A 101 13.76 -0.10 2.06
N GLY A 102 14.74 0.16 2.93
CA GLY A 102 15.61 -0.89 3.48
C GLY A 102 14.82 -1.89 4.33
N LYS A 103 13.89 -1.39 5.14
CA LYS A 103 12.95 -2.19 5.94
C LYS A 103 11.97 -3.00 5.09
N PHE A 104 11.57 -2.49 3.92
CA PHE A 104 10.64 -3.20 3.03
C PHE A 104 11.14 -4.58 2.62
N GLY A 105 12.42 -4.71 2.28
CA GLY A 105 13.04 -6.00 1.99
C GLY A 105 13.01 -6.95 3.19
N GLN A 106 13.23 -6.43 4.40
CA GLN A 106 13.16 -7.24 5.62
C GLN A 106 11.74 -7.75 5.88
N TYR A 107 10.73 -6.90 5.65
CA TYR A 107 9.32 -7.30 5.77
C TYR A 107 8.96 -8.40 4.77
N PHE A 108 9.39 -8.26 3.51
CA PHE A 108 9.19 -9.29 2.48
C PHE A 108 9.79 -10.64 2.89
N GLU A 109 11.02 -10.66 3.41
CA GLU A 109 11.67 -11.91 3.84
C GLU A 109 10.94 -12.59 5.01
N ARG A 110 10.36 -11.81 5.93
CA ARG A 110 9.54 -12.35 7.02
C ARG A 110 8.25 -12.98 6.53
N LEU A 111 7.54 -12.30 5.62
CA LEU A 111 6.37 -12.88 4.97
C LEU A 111 6.71 -14.15 4.20
N ARG A 112 7.86 -14.15 3.50
CA ARG A 112 8.38 -15.32 2.77
C ARG A 112 8.64 -16.50 3.70
N ALA A 113 9.11 -16.25 4.92
CA ALA A 113 9.29 -17.25 5.97
C ALA A 113 7.97 -17.73 6.61
N GLY A 114 6.82 -17.15 6.24
CA GLY A 114 5.51 -17.52 6.77
C GLY A 114 5.15 -16.87 8.09
N GLU A 115 5.89 -15.83 8.53
CA GLU A 115 5.50 -15.01 9.68
C GLU A 115 4.14 -14.34 9.43
N ASP A 116 3.39 -14.09 10.51
CA ASP A 116 2.16 -13.31 10.44
C ASP A 116 2.43 -11.89 9.91
N SER A 117 1.50 -11.39 9.08
CA SER A 117 1.66 -10.11 8.39
C SER A 117 1.78 -8.92 9.34
N VAL A 118 0.98 -8.89 10.41
CA VAL A 118 0.95 -7.79 11.37
C VAL A 118 2.19 -7.85 12.25
N ALA A 119 2.47 -9.03 12.82
CA ALA A 119 3.64 -9.23 13.67
C ALA A 119 4.95 -8.91 12.93
N ALA A 120 5.06 -9.31 11.66
CA ALA A 120 6.21 -9.00 10.83
C ALA A 120 6.34 -7.49 10.57
N LEU A 121 5.23 -6.77 10.37
CA LEU A 121 5.22 -5.34 10.13
C LEU A 121 5.68 -4.59 11.39
N GLU A 122 5.11 -4.91 12.55
CA GLU A 122 5.49 -4.34 13.86
C GLU A 122 6.96 -4.60 14.18
N LYS A 123 7.47 -5.79 13.88
CA LYS A 123 8.88 -6.15 14.10
C LYS A 123 9.85 -5.35 13.23
N VAL A 124 9.42 -4.94 12.03
CA VAL A 124 10.27 -4.25 11.05
C VAL A 124 10.16 -2.73 11.17
N TYR A 125 8.94 -2.23 11.33
CA TYR A 125 8.64 -0.79 11.34
C TYR A 125 8.42 -0.22 12.75
N GLY A 126 8.36 -1.08 13.76
CA GLY A 126 8.15 -0.71 15.16
C GLY A 126 6.73 -1.01 15.62
N PRO A 127 6.51 -1.14 16.94
CA PRO A 127 5.21 -1.52 17.51
C PRO A 127 4.14 -0.43 17.42
N ASP A 128 4.54 0.84 17.26
CA ASP A 128 3.60 1.95 17.07
C ASP A 128 3.18 2.06 15.60
N LEU A 129 2.20 1.25 15.21
CA LEU A 129 1.59 1.34 13.88
C LEU A 129 0.89 2.69 13.66
N GLY A 130 0.45 3.37 14.72
CA GLY A 130 -0.12 4.71 14.63
C GLY A 130 0.92 5.75 14.19
N LYS A 131 2.20 5.60 14.60
CA LYS A 131 3.29 6.43 14.09
C LYS A 131 3.48 6.23 12.59
N LEU A 132 3.55 4.97 12.15
CA LEU A 132 3.69 4.64 10.73
C LEU A 132 2.51 5.19 9.90
N GLU A 133 1.29 5.07 10.41
CA GLU A 133 0.09 5.65 9.81
C GLU A 133 0.20 7.17 9.66
N ARG A 134 0.58 7.89 10.73
CA ARG A 134 0.74 9.36 10.69
C ARG A 134 1.78 9.78 9.67
N GLU A 135 2.92 9.09 9.59
CA GLU A 135 3.99 9.38 8.64
C GLU A 135 3.54 9.14 7.19
N TRP A 136 2.87 8.01 6.95
CA TRP A 136 2.30 7.65 5.66
C TRP A 136 1.24 8.66 5.20
N VAL A 137 0.27 8.99 6.06
CA VAL A 137 -0.78 9.97 5.77
C VAL A 137 -0.18 11.34 5.51
N ASN A 138 0.77 11.78 6.34
CA ASN A 138 1.41 13.08 6.19
C ASN A 138 2.22 13.18 4.88
N TYR A 139 2.84 12.09 4.43
CA TYR A 139 3.53 12.06 3.15
C TYR A 139 2.60 12.38 1.96
N PHE A 140 1.40 11.79 1.94
CA PHE A 140 0.42 12.06 0.88
C PHE A 140 -0.37 13.36 1.08
N TRP A 141 -0.48 13.84 2.32
CA TRP A 141 -1.07 15.14 2.62
C TRP A 141 -0.27 16.28 1.96
N ASN A 142 1.06 16.22 2.11
CA ASN A 142 2.01 17.23 1.64
C ASN A 142 2.54 16.99 0.22
N TRP A 143 2.00 16.02 -0.50
CA TRP A 143 2.35 15.75 -1.89
C TRP A 143 1.87 16.86 -2.84
#